data_AF-A0A7S2CX13-F1
#
_entry.id   AF-A0A7S2CX13-F1
#
_cell.length_a   1.000
_cell.length_b   1.000
_cell.length_c   1.000
_cell.angle_alpha   90.00
_cell.angle_beta   90.00
_cell.angle_gamma   90.00
#
_symmetry.space_group_name_H-M   'P 1'
#
loop_
_entity.id
_entity.type
_entity.pdbx_description
1 polymer ?
#
loop_
_entity_poly.entity_id
_entity_poly.type
_entity_poly.pdbx_seq_one_letter_code
_entity_poly.pdbx_strand_id
1 'polypeptide(L)'
;EEVKAMGHSLEALRMAGYTPKELRAAGYSLADLRGARFTAGELRGGDFRVEELRGAGYTATNLKEGGWDDLKRLRAAGFTAKELRSGGYTAAQLHADKLFTVKELVAIGYSARELYEGGYNPRDMEKAGLSLSEIKAAGFSFTELRKGGVEWHALAMHCHATYEELLEAGFAKGHQDMDPKHHLFRTNARTA
;
A
#
# COMPACT_ATOMS: atom_id res chain seq x y z
N GLU A 1 19.01 4.25 36.69
CA GLU A 1 20.35 4.86 36.74
C GLU A 1 21.44 3.90 37.23
N GLU A 2 21.26 3.20 38.36
CA GLU A 2 22.30 2.29 38.91
C GLU A 2 22.75 1.18 37.95
N VAL A 3 21.85 0.54 37.18
CA VAL A 3 22.22 -0.55 36.26
C VAL A 3 23.14 -0.10 35.12
N LYS A 4 22.92 1.10 34.58
CA LYS A 4 23.78 1.69 33.54
C LYS A 4 25.12 2.16 34.11
N ALA A 5 25.14 2.59 35.38
CA ALA A 5 26.36 2.96 36.09
C ALA A 5 27.24 1.73 36.48
N MET A 6 26.64 0.55 36.64
CA MET A 6 27.36 -0.69 36.96
C MET A 6 28.14 -1.31 35.77
N GLY A 7 28.09 -0.71 34.57
CA GLY A 7 28.90 -1.14 33.43
C GLY A 7 28.49 -2.48 32.81
N HIS A 8 27.31 -3.00 33.14
CA HIS A 8 26.79 -4.20 32.48
C HIS A 8 26.48 -3.93 31.01
N SER A 9 26.91 -4.82 30.12
CA SER A 9 26.53 -4.75 28.72
C SER A 9 25.02 -5.00 28.57
N LEU A 10 24.38 -4.31 27.63
CA LEU A 10 22.95 -4.48 27.36
C LEU A 10 22.64 -5.91 26.90
N GLU A 11 23.58 -6.59 26.26
CA GLU A 11 23.48 -8.00 25.92
C GLU A 11 23.37 -8.87 27.18
N ALA A 12 24.14 -8.58 28.22
CA ALA A 12 24.06 -9.32 29.49
C ALA A 12 22.73 -9.09 30.19
N LEU A 13 22.22 -7.86 30.20
CA LEU A 13 20.91 -7.54 30.77
C LEU A 13 19.77 -8.22 30.00
N ARG A 14 19.87 -8.26 28.67
CA ARG A 14 18.94 -8.99 27.81
C ARG A 14 18.95 -10.49 28.12
N MET A 15 20.13 -11.11 28.26
CA MET A 15 20.25 -12.53 28.65
C MET A 15 19.75 -12.80 30.07
N ALA A 16 19.87 -11.82 30.97
CA ALA A 16 19.35 -11.88 32.32
C ALA A 16 17.81 -11.70 32.40
N GLY A 17 17.14 -11.48 31.26
CA GLY A 17 15.68 -11.41 31.18
C GLY A 17 15.08 -10.03 31.43
N TYR A 18 15.89 -8.96 31.48
CA TYR A 18 15.36 -7.61 31.61
C TYR A 18 14.52 -7.23 30.38
N THR A 19 13.31 -6.75 30.64
CA THR A 19 12.39 -6.30 29.60
C THR A 19 12.82 -4.93 29.05
N PRO A 20 12.46 -4.61 27.80
CA PRO A 20 12.70 -3.27 27.25
C PRO A 20 12.11 -2.13 28.08
N LYS A 21 11.00 -2.38 28.79
CA LYS A 21 10.38 -1.42 29.70
C LYS A 21 11.28 -1.11 30.90
N GLU A 22 11.84 -2.14 31.52
CA GLU A 22 12.77 -1.99 32.65
C GLU A 22 14.06 -1.31 32.22
N LEU A 23 14.60 -1.66 31.05
CA LEU A 23 15.79 -1.01 30.51
C LEU A 23 15.55 0.48 30.21
N ARG A 24 14.36 0.85 29.71
CA ARG A 24 13.98 2.26 29.55
C ARG A 24 13.91 2.97 30.90
N ALA A 25 13.27 2.37 31.89
CA ALA A 25 13.20 2.93 33.25
C ALA A 25 14.59 3.04 33.91
N ALA A 26 15.53 2.18 33.54
CA ALA A 26 16.91 2.23 33.99
C ALA A 26 17.75 3.34 33.31
N GLY A 27 17.24 3.99 32.26
CA GLY A 27 17.89 5.10 31.55
C GLY A 27 18.59 4.73 30.24
N TYR A 28 18.31 3.55 29.68
CA TYR A 28 18.81 3.19 28.35
C TYR A 28 17.95 3.84 27.25
N SER A 29 18.61 4.43 26.26
CA SER A 29 17.95 5.01 25.10
C SER A 29 17.55 3.94 24.10
N LEU A 30 16.61 4.24 23.20
CA LEU A 30 16.28 3.32 22.09
C LEU A 30 17.47 3.08 21.14
N ALA A 31 18.38 4.04 21.01
CA ALA A 31 19.62 3.83 20.26
C ALA A 31 20.52 2.79 20.95
N ASP A 32 20.59 2.82 22.29
CA ASP A 32 21.30 1.82 23.08
C ASP A 32 20.66 0.42 22.86
N LEU A 33 19.33 0.34 22.97
CA LEU A 33 18.58 -0.91 22.75
C LEU A 33 18.75 -1.45 21.32
N ARG A 34 18.76 -0.57 20.32
CA ARG A 34 19.04 -0.96 18.93
C ARG A 34 20.47 -1.48 18.77
N GLY A 35 21.45 -0.82 19.39
CA GLY A 35 22.85 -1.28 19.41
C GLY A 35 22.97 -2.69 19.99
N ALA A 36 22.19 -2.99 21.02
CA ALA A 36 22.06 -4.32 21.63
C ALA A 36 21.12 -5.29 20.87
N ARG A 37 20.76 -4.95 19.62
CA ARG A 37 19.98 -5.78 18.69
C ARG A 37 18.56 -6.13 19.15
N PHE A 38 17.94 -5.30 19.99
CA PHE A 38 16.51 -5.44 20.26
C PHE A 38 15.69 -5.25 18.98
N THR A 39 14.79 -6.18 18.70
CA THR A 39 13.87 -6.12 17.57
C THR A 39 12.69 -5.20 17.89
N ALA A 40 12.04 -4.63 16.86
CA ALA A 40 10.87 -3.80 17.10
C ALA A 40 9.72 -4.57 17.79
N GLY A 41 9.61 -5.88 17.56
CA GLY A 41 8.60 -6.72 18.22
C GLY A 41 8.80 -6.80 19.72
N GLU A 42 10.05 -6.97 20.17
CA GLU A 42 10.39 -6.97 21.60
C GLU A 42 10.11 -5.62 22.25
N LEU A 43 10.36 -4.52 21.52
CA LEU A 43 10.09 -3.18 22.00
C LEU A 43 8.60 -2.88 22.13
N ARG A 44 7.69 -3.66 21.56
CA ARG A 44 6.25 -3.40 21.69
C ARG A 44 5.73 -3.50 23.13
N GLY A 45 6.38 -4.31 23.98
CA GLY A 45 6.04 -4.43 25.40
C GLY A 45 6.61 -3.31 26.28
N GLY A 46 7.55 -2.52 25.76
CA GLY A 46 7.95 -1.26 26.38
C GLY A 46 7.06 -0.15 25.83
N ASP A 47 6.68 0.83 26.66
CA ASP A 47 5.76 1.92 26.31
C ASP A 47 6.34 2.92 25.26
N PHE A 48 7.03 2.43 24.23
CA PHE A 48 7.68 3.19 23.16
C PHE A 48 6.69 3.58 22.07
N ARG A 49 6.90 4.75 21.49
CA ARG A 49 6.12 5.27 20.36
C ARG A 49 6.84 5.01 19.03
N VAL A 50 6.07 4.98 17.95
CA VAL A 50 6.59 4.71 16.60
C VAL A 50 7.55 5.80 16.14
N GLU A 51 7.30 7.06 16.55
CA GLU A 51 8.17 8.21 16.33
C GLU A 51 9.56 8.00 16.96
N GLU A 52 9.58 7.46 18.17
CA GLU A 52 10.81 7.18 18.92
C GLU A 52 11.59 6.04 18.25
N LEU A 53 10.90 4.99 17.81
CA LEU A 53 11.50 3.89 17.05
C LEU A 53 12.10 4.38 15.73
N ARG A 54 11.39 5.24 15.00
CA ARG A 54 11.90 5.84 13.76
C ARG A 54 13.14 6.69 14.04
N GLY A 55 13.11 7.53 15.07
CA GLY A 55 14.25 8.36 15.49
C GLY A 55 15.48 7.53 15.88
N ALA A 56 15.26 6.33 16.42
CA ALA A 56 16.31 5.35 16.72
C ALA A 56 16.78 4.55 15.50
N GLY A 57 16.18 4.72 14.32
CA GLY A 57 16.60 4.10 13.06
C GLY A 57 15.86 2.81 12.69
N TYR A 58 14.76 2.45 13.37
CA TYR A 58 13.93 1.31 12.96
C TYR A 58 13.22 1.63 11.64
N THR A 59 13.32 0.71 10.68
CA THR A 59 12.71 0.85 9.35
C THR A 59 11.28 0.32 9.32
N ALA A 60 10.53 0.64 8.27
CA ALA A 60 9.22 0.04 8.04
C ALA A 60 9.25 -1.49 8.02
N THR A 61 10.33 -2.09 7.50
CA THR A 61 10.54 -3.55 7.55
C THR A 61 10.64 -4.05 8.98
N ASN A 62 11.48 -3.42 9.82
CA ASN A 62 11.63 -3.83 11.22
C ASN A 62 10.30 -3.71 11.97
N LEU A 63 9.56 -2.63 11.73
CA LEU A 63 8.26 -2.38 12.35
C LEU A 63 7.24 -3.43 11.91
N LYS A 64 7.17 -3.77 10.62
CA LYS A 64 6.30 -4.81 10.09
C LYS A 64 6.62 -6.20 10.67
N GLU A 65 7.88 -6.58 10.71
CA GLU A 65 8.34 -7.84 11.34
C GLU A 65 8.05 -7.86 12.84
N GLY A 66 8.16 -6.70 13.48
CA GLY A 66 7.75 -6.50 14.87
C GLY A 66 6.24 -6.42 15.07
N GLY A 67 5.45 -6.52 13.99
CA GLY A 67 3.98 -6.47 13.88
C GLY A 67 3.35 -5.12 14.24
N TRP A 68 4.09 -4.02 14.12
CA TRP A 68 3.57 -2.67 14.23
C TRP A 68 2.76 -2.34 12.97
N ASP A 69 1.54 -2.89 12.88
CA ASP A 69 0.71 -2.81 11.68
C ASP A 69 -0.25 -1.61 11.66
N ASP A 70 -0.21 -0.74 12.69
CA ASP A 70 -0.99 0.50 12.74
C ASP A 70 -0.40 1.54 11.76
N LEU A 71 -0.89 1.51 10.53
CA LEU A 71 -0.47 2.40 9.45
C LEU A 71 -0.77 3.88 9.72
N LYS A 72 -1.80 4.20 10.51
CA LYS A 72 -2.07 5.58 10.92
C LYS A 72 -0.94 6.10 11.79
N ARG A 73 -0.49 5.29 12.76
CA ARG A 73 0.66 5.62 13.61
C ARG A 73 1.96 5.70 12.82
N LEU A 74 2.19 4.76 11.90
CA LEU A 74 3.38 4.81 11.03
C LEU A 74 3.41 6.09 10.21
N ARG A 75 2.28 6.48 9.62
CA ARG A 75 2.19 7.74 8.86
C ARG A 75 2.37 8.96 9.75
N ALA A 76 1.74 8.99 10.92
CA ALA A 76 1.89 10.08 11.89
C ALA A 76 3.35 10.22 12.36
N ALA A 77 4.07 9.10 12.47
CA ALA A 77 5.49 9.06 12.77
C ALA A 77 6.40 9.47 11.60
N GLY A 78 5.83 9.81 10.44
CA GLY A 78 6.55 10.31 9.28
C GLY A 78 7.05 9.24 8.31
N PHE A 79 6.56 7.99 8.40
CA PHE A 79 6.83 7.01 7.35
C PHE A 79 6.07 7.36 6.07
N THR A 80 6.82 7.46 4.97
CA THR A 80 6.30 7.72 3.64
C THR A 80 5.75 6.45 3.00
N ALA A 81 4.88 6.60 1.99
CA ALA A 81 4.38 5.48 1.20
C ALA A 81 5.51 4.63 0.60
N LYS A 82 6.61 5.29 0.18
CA LYS A 82 7.80 4.64 -0.39
C LYS A 82 8.49 3.75 0.65
N GLU A 83 8.71 4.26 1.87
CA GLU A 83 9.31 3.48 2.95
C GLU A 83 8.43 2.30 3.34
N LEU A 84 7.10 2.49 3.40
CA LEU A 84 6.16 1.41 3.68
C LEU A 84 6.16 0.34 2.57
N ARG A 85 6.22 0.75 1.30
CA ARG A 85 6.36 -0.22 0.19
C ARG A 85 7.66 -1.01 0.30
N SER A 86 8.79 -0.36 0.58
CA SER A 86 10.08 -1.03 0.84
C SER A 86 10.03 -1.93 2.08
N GLY A 87 9.18 -1.60 3.06
CA GLY A 87 8.84 -2.45 4.20
C GLY A 87 7.95 -3.65 3.87
N GLY A 88 7.50 -3.77 2.62
CA GLY A 88 6.65 -4.86 2.14
C GLY A 88 5.17 -4.67 2.42
N TYR A 89 4.70 -3.48 2.81
CA TYR A 89 3.26 -3.24 2.99
C TYR A 89 2.54 -3.34 1.64
N THR A 90 1.37 -3.98 1.63
CA THR A 90 0.58 -4.17 0.39
C THR A 90 -0.33 -2.98 0.14
N ALA A 91 -0.78 -2.81 -1.11
CA ALA A 91 -1.77 -1.79 -1.45
C ALA A 91 -3.06 -1.93 -0.63
N ALA A 92 -3.49 -3.16 -0.31
CA ALA A 92 -4.65 -3.43 0.54
C ALA A 92 -4.48 -2.84 1.94
N GLN A 93 -3.30 -3.02 2.55
CA GLN A 93 -3.02 -2.46 3.87
C GLN A 93 -3.02 -0.93 3.81
N LEU A 94 -2.38 -0.35 2.78
CA LEU A 94 -2.34 1.11 2.59
C LEU A 94 -3.71 1.73 2.28
N HIS A 95 -4.64 0.94 1.73
CA HIS A 95 -6.01 1.35 1.43
C HIS A 95 -6.93 1.36 2.65
N ALA A 96 -6.68 0.51 3.65
CA ALA A 96 -7.60 0.22 4.75
C ALA A 96 -8.10 1.44 5.55
N ASP A 97 -7.42 2.57 5.42
CA ASP A 97 -7.78 3.84 6.08
C ASP A 97 -7.80 5.05 5.13
N LYS A 98 -7.81 4.82 3.80
CA LYS A 98 -7.69 5.87 2.77
C LYS A 98 -6.54 6.83 3.01
N LEU A 99 -5.46 6.33 3.61
CA LEU A 99 -4.32 7.15 3.99
C LEU A 99 -3.63 7.64 2.72
N PHE A 100 -3.39 6.73 1.78
CA PHE A 100 -2.65 7.03 0.55
C PHE A 100 -3.60 7.13 -0.63
N THR A 101 -3.37 8.14 -1.47
CA THR A 101 -4.07 8.31 -2.73
C THR A 101 -3.49 7.38 -3.79
N VAL A 102 -4.29 7.02 -4.79
CA VAL A 102 -3.82 6.20 -5.92
C VAL A 102 -2.63 6.86 -6.62
N LYS A 103 -2.65 8.19 -6.79
CA LYS A 103 -1.55 8.95 -7.40
C LYS A 103 -0.23 8.79 -6.64
N GLU A 104 -0.25 8.84 -5.31
CA GLU A 104 0.95 8.62 -4.49
C GLU A 104 1.48 7.20 -4.67
N LEU A 105 0.58 6.20 -4.70
CA LEU A 105 0.97 4.79 -4.81
C LEU A 105 1.52 4.43 -6.20
N VAL A 106 0.94 4.98 -7.26
CA VAL A 106 1.45 4.84 -8.63
C VAL A 106 2.83 5.47 -8.76
N ALA A 107 3.03 6.66 -8.19
CA ALA A 107 4.32 7.37 -8.24
C ALA A 107 5.47 6.61 -7.56
N ILE A 108 5.18 5.72 -6.61
CA ILE A 108 6.17 4.86 -5.95
C ILE A 108 6.25 3.44 -6.53
N GLY A 109 5.54 3.20 -7.63
CA GLY A 109 5.64 1.98 -8.43
C GLY A 109 4.73 0.83 -8.01
N TYR A 110 3.61 1.08 -7.32
CA TYR A 110 2.54 0.07 -7.27
C TYR A 110 1.92 -0.06 -8.66
N SER A 111 1.79 -1.31 -9.13
CA SER A 111 1.10 -1.62 -10.38
C SER A 111 -0.41 -1.41 -10.26
N ALA A 112 -1.08 -1.17 -11.39
CA ALA A 112 -2.55 -1.12 -11.43
C ALA A 112 -3.18 -2.39 -10.82
N ARG A 113 -2.57 -3.57 -11.07
CA ARG A 113 -3.05 -4.84 -10.54
C ARG A 113 -2.97 -4.92 -9.01
N GLU A 114 -1.82 -4.56 -8.43
CA GLU A 114 -1.66 -4.52 -6.97
C GLU A 114 -2.67 -3.55 -6.33
N LEU A 115 -2.91 -2.40 -6.96
CA LEU A 115 -3.89 -1.43 -6.47
C LEU A 115 -5.30 -2.00 -6.51
N TYR A 116 -5.67 -2.70 -7.59
CA TYR A 116 -7.00 -3.28 -7.73
C TYR A 116 -7.25 -4.39 -6.70
N GLU A 117 -6.28 -5.28 -6.52
CA GLU A 117 -6.31 -6.30 -5.47
C GLU A 117 -6.32 -5.68 -4.07
N GLY A 118 -5.74 -4.48 -3.94
CA GLY A 118 -5.80 -3.64 -2.75
C GLY A 118 -7.16 -2.98 -2.50
N GLY A 119 -8.13 -3.14 -3.40
CA GLY A 119 -9.46 -2.55 -3.30
C GLY A 119 -9.58 -1.12 -3.85
N TYR A 120 -8.54 -0.61 -4.52
CA TYR A 120 -8.66 0.63 -5.30
C TYR A 120 -9.43 0.36 -6.60
N ASN A 121 -10.27 1.29 -7.02
CA ASN A 121 -11.02 1.12 -8.26
C ASN A 121 -10.25 1.66 -9.49
N PRO A 122 -10.45 1.05 -10.68
CA PRO A 122 -9.85 1.49 -11.94
C PRO A 122 -10.11 2.96 -12.32
N ARG A 123 -11.27 3.53 -11.95
CA ARG A 123 -11.59 4.92 -12.27
C ARG A 123 -10.72 5.92 -11.49
N ASP A 124 -10.37 5.60 -10.25
CA ASP A 124 -9.46 6.41 -9.45
C ASP A 124 -8.01 6.25 -9.94
N MET A 125 -7.66 5.11 -10.53
CA MET A 125 -6.39 4.91 -11.25
C MET A 125 -6.31 5.79 -12.49
N GLU A 126 -7.39 5.85 -13.27
CA GLU A 126 -7.50 6.75 -14.42
C GLU A 126 -7.29 8.23 -14.01
N LYS A 127 -8.01 8.67 -12.97
CA LYS A 127 -7.84 10.03 -12.42
C LYS A 127 -6.45 10.28 -11.84
N ALA A 128 -5.76 9.23 -11.41
CA ALA A 128 -4.38 9.31 -10.92
C ALA A 128 -3.34 9.42 -12.05
N GLY A 129 -3.73 9.26 -13.31
CA GLY A 129 -2.89 9.43 -14.49
C GLY A 129 -2.52 8.13 -15.21
N LEU A 130 -3.08 6.98 -14.82
CA LEU A 130 -2.96 5.75 -15.60
C LEU A 130 -3.95 5.79 -16.77
N SER A 131 -3.48 5.57 -17.99
CA SER A 131 -4.39 5.43 -19.13
C SER A 131 -5.16 4.11 -19.07
N LEU A 132 -6.39 4.09 -19.61
CA LEU A 132 -7.19 2.85 -19.66
C LEU A 132 -6.50 1.75 -20.49
N SER A 133 -5.71 2.12 -21.50
CA SER A 133 -4.89 1.19 -22.27
C SER A 133 -3.78 0.56 -21.44
N GLU A 134 -3.11 1.31 -20.55
CA GLU A 134 -2.13 0.76 -19.60
C GLU A 134 -2.80 -0.16 -18.57
N ILE A 135 -3.96 0.23 -18.05
CA ILE A 135 -4.72 -0.61 -17.12
C ILE A 135 -5.16 -1.90 -17.84
N LYS A 136 -5.61 -1.82 -19.09
CA LYS A 136 -5.97 -3.00 -19.89
C LYS A 136 -4.75 -3.89 -20.17
N ALA A 137 -3.60 -3.31 -20.51
CA ALA A 137 -2.34 -4.02 -20.70
C ALA A 137 -1.84 -4.70 -19.42
N ALA A 138 -2.22 -4.19 -18.24
CA ALA A 138 -1.98 -4.82 -16.94
C ALA A 138 -2.89 -6.05 -16.65
N GLY A 139 -3.65 -6.52 -17.64
CA GLY A 139 -4.42 -7.78 -17.58
C GLY A 139 -5.87 -7.63 -17.14
N PHE A 140 -6.41 -6.42 -17.07
CA PHE A 140 -7.80 -6.20 -16.62
C PHE A 140 -8.82 -6.64 -17.67
N SER A 141 -9.86 -7.34 -17.24
CA SER A 141 -11.03 -7.62 -18.07
C SER A 141 -11.94 -6.40 -18.18
N PHE A 142 -12.73 -6.31 -19.25
CA PHE A 142 -13.74 -5.26 -19.38
C PHE A 142 -14.79 -5.35 -18.26
N THR A 143 -15.07 -6.55 -17.74
CA THR A 143 -15.93 -6.75 -16.57
C THR A 143 -15.38 -6.08 -15.31
N GLU A 144 -14.08 -6.20 -15.05
CA GLU A 144 -13.42 -5.53 -13.91
C GLU A 144 -13.42 -4.01 -14.08
N LEU A 145 -13.13 -3.52 -15.29
CA LEU A 145 -13.16 -2.09 -15.59
C LEU A 145 -14.57 -1.50 -15.41
N ARG A 146 -15.61 -2.21 -15.89
CA ARG A 146 -17.01 -1.82 -15.70
C ARG A 146 -17.40 -1.79 -14.22
N LYS A 147 -17.06 -2.84 -13.46
CA LYS A 147 -17.31 -2.87 -12.00
C LYS A 147 -16.57 -1.73 -11.28
N GLY A 148 -15.43 -1.32 -11.82
CA GLY A 148 -14.66 -0.15 -11.41
C GLY A 148 -15.29 1.21 -11.73
N GLY A 149 -16.43 1.23 -12.43
CA GLY A 149 -17.12 2.45 -12.84
C GLY A 149 -16.53 3.12 -14.09
N VAL A 150 -15.79 2.37 -14.92
CA VAL A 150 -15.35 2.85 -16.24
C VAL A 150 -16.50 2.69 -17.23
N GLU A 151 -16.81 3.77 -17.95
CA GLU A 151 -17.93 3.81 -18.90
C GLU A 151 -17.57 3.13 -20.23
N TRP A 152 -18.58 2.57 -20.89
CA TRP A 152 -18.42 1.84 -22.16
C TRP A 152 -17.73 2.69 -23.24
N HIS A 153 -18.05 3.99 -23.29
CA HIS A 153 -17.53 4.90 -24.31
C HIS A 153 -16.02 5.08 -24.16
N ALA A 154 -15.54 5.16 -22.91
CA ALA A 154 -14.11 5.26 -22.61
C ALA A 154 -13.38 3.95 -22.96
N LEU A 155 -14.00 2.79 -22.71
CA LEU A 155 -13.45 1.50 -23.11
C LEU A 155 -13.38 1.34 -24.63
N ALA A 156 -14.41 1.75 -25.34
CA ALA A 156 -14.43 1.72 -26.81
C ALA A 156 -13.40 2.68 -27.42
N MET A 157 -13.22 3.86 -26.83
CA MET A 157 -12.31 4.89 -27.33
C MET A 157 -10.84 4.61 -27.01
N HIS A 158 -10.53 4.19 -25.78
CA HIS A 158 -9.16 4.07 -25.28
C HIS A 158 -8.62 2.64 -25.27
N CYS A 159 -9.50 1.64 -25.28
CA CYS A 159 -9.10 0.22 -25.27
C CYS A 159 -9.56 -0.52 -26.52
N HIS A 160 -10.11 0.17 -27.51
CA HIS A 160 -10.67 -0.40 -28.74
C HIS A 160 -11.70 -1.53 -28.51
N ALA A 161 -12.43 -1.46 -27.39
CA ALA A 161 -13.45 -2.47 -27.07
C ALA A 161 -14.53 -2.54 -28.17
N THR A 162 -14.85 -3.76 -28.57
CA THR A 162 -15.96 -4.07 -29.50
C THR A 162 -17.30 -4.06 -28.77
N TYR A 163 -18.39 -4.02 -29.52
CA TYR A 163 -19.73 -4.04 -28.94
C TYR A 163 -20.01 -5.37 -28.22
N GLU A 164 -19.56 -6.48 -28.79
CA GLU A 164 -19.68 -7.83 -28.26
C GLU A 164 -18.93 -7.98 -26.93
N GLU A 165 -17.68 -7.53 -26.85
CA GLU A 165 -16.88 -7.58 -25.62
C GLU A 165 -17.50 -6.77 -24.47
N LEU A 166 -18.16 -5.65 -24.79
CA LEU A 166 -18.87 -4.84 -23.78
C LEU A 166 -20.16 -5.52 -23.31
N LEU A 167 -20.89 -6.20 -24.21
CA LEU A 167 -22.03 -7.03 -23.81
C LEU A 167 -21.59 -8.16 -22.87
N GLU A 168 -20.49 -8.85 -23.20
CA GLU A 168 -19.91 -9.90 -22.35
C GLU A 168 -19.42 -9.37 -21.01
N ALA A 169 -18.89 -8.13 -21.00
CA ALA A 169 -18.53 -7.44 -19.78
C ALA A 169 -19.73 -7.10 -18.89
N GLY A 170 -20.95 -7.19 -19.42
CA GLY A 170 -22.21 -6.93 -18.74
C GLY A 170 -22.74 -5.50 -18.89
N PHE A 171 -22.33 -4.76 -19.92
CA PHE A 171 -23.04 -3.54 -20.31
C PHE A 171 -24.35 -3.92 -20.99
N ALA A 172 -25.47 -3.36 -20.52
CA ALA A 172 -26.77 -3.66 -21.11
C ALA A 172 -26.95 -2.99 -22.47
N LYS A 173 -27.74 -3.62 -23.35
CA LYS A 173 -28.13 -3.02 -24.64
C LYS A 173 -28.86 -1.70 -24.38
N GLY A 174 -28.39 -0.60 -24.98
CA GLY A 174 -28.94 0.74 -24.77
C GLY A 174 -28.54 1.39 -23.44
N HIS A 175 -27.61 0.80 -22.66
CA HIS A 175 -27.01 1.48 -21.51
C HIS A 175 -26.27 2.73 -21.97
N GLN A 176 -26.73 3.91 -21.55
CA GLN A 176 -26.17 5.21 -21.97
C GLN A 176 -25.96 5.29 -23.49
N ASP A 177 -27.02 4.99 -24.26
CA ASP A 177 -27.03 5.07 -25.72
C ASP A 177 -25.98 4.19 -26.43
N MET A 178 -25.52 3.11 -25.77
CA MET A 178 -24.66 2.11 -26.39
C MET A 178 -25.41 1.35 -27.49
N ASP A 179 -25.24 1.80 -28.73
CA ASP A 179 -25.80 1.20 -29.96
C ASP A 179 -24.70 0.51 -30.77
N PRO A 180 -24.90 -0.74 -31.25
CA PRO A 180 -23.93 -1.43 -32.10
C PRO A 180 -23.55 -0.66 -33.38
N LYS A 181 -24.39 0.26 -33.86
CA LYS A 181 -24.14 1.12 -35.02
C LYS A 181 -23.28 2.35 -34.70
N HIS A 182 -22.90 2.56 -33.43
CA HIS A 182 -22.06 3.68 -33.02
C HIS A 182 -20.72 3.65 -33.77
N HIS A 183 -20.22 4.84 -34.14
CA HIS A 183 -19.04 4.96 -35.01
C HIS A 183 -17.77 4.33 -34.41
N LEU A 184 -17.61 4.37 -33.08
CA LEU A 184 -16.49 3.72 -32.39
C LEU A 184 -16.44 2.20 -32.65
N PHE A 185 -17.58 1.49 -32.58
CA PHE A 185 -17.60 0.05 -32.81
C PHE A 185 -17.31 -0.34 -34.25
N ARG A 186 -17.77 0.46 -35.21
CA ARG A 186 -17.44 0.25 -36.63
C ARG A 186 -15.95 0.39 -36.91
N THR A 187 -15.28 1.26 -36.15
CA THR A 187 -13.84 1.51 -36.29
C THR A 187 -13.06 0.39 -35.65
N ASN A 188 -13.42 0.02 -34.41
CA ASN A 188 -12.74 -1.05 -33.66
C ASN A 188 -12.88 -2.42 -34.33
N ALA A 189 -14.03 -2.73 -34.93
CA ALA A 189 -14.25 -3.99 -35.66
C ALA A 189 -13.38 -4.13 -36.93
N ARG A 190 -12.78 -3.04 -37.44
CA ARG A 190 -11.85 -3.08 -38.58
C ARG A 190 -10.39 -3.28 -38.16
N THR A 191 -10.09 -3.10 -36.88
CA THR A 191 -8.74 -3.13 -36.31
C THR A 191 -8.48 -4.32 -35.38
N ALA A 192 -9.52 -5.07 -35.03
CA ALA A 192 -9.46 -6.32 -34.27
C ALA A 192 -9.26 -7.53 -35.20
#